data_AF-A0A268P2A7-F1
#
_entry.id   AF-A0A268P2A7-F1
#
_cell.length_a   1.000
_cell.length_b   1.000
_cell.length_c   1.000
_cell.angle_alpha   90.00
_cell.angle_beta   90.00
_cell.angle_gamma   90.00
#
_symmetry.space_group_name_H-M   'P 1'
#
loop_
_entity.id
_entity.type
_entity.pdbx_description
1 polymer ?
#
loop_
_entity_poly.entity_id
_entity_poly.type
_entity_poly.pdbx_seq_one_letter_code
_entity_poly.pdbx_strand_id
1 'polypeptide(L)'
;MSVEFYRNRIRETENAIQAANEKIARLRACRAHLIGQEIIMGDTKHTFKEPELTKENWYGKHADEFDAERESEVVGPYQDLLNEVGNTIEKATNEISATQDVINFQSSLLSNYQIGLERAIEREKEE
;
A
#
# COMPACT_ATOMS: atom_id res chain seq x y z
N MET A 1 -31.57 -20.22 -16.39
CA MET A 1 -30.23 -20.47 -15.79
C MET A 1 -30.41 -21.53 -14.73
N SER A 2 -29.56 -22.57 -14.73
CA SER A 2 -29.69 -23.70 -13.80
C SER A 2 -29.17 -23.36 -12.40
N VAL A 3 -29.59 -24.13 -11.40
CA VAL A 3 -29.03 -24.09 -10.04
C VAL A 3 -27.50 -24.25 -10.06
N GLU A 4 -26.99 -25.17 -10.88
CA GLU A 4 -25.55 -25.45 -10.98
C GLU A 4 -24.75 -24.26 -11.54
N PHE A 5 -25.34 -23.46 -12.45
CA PHE A 5 -24.71 -22.24 -12.93
C PHE A 5 -24.49 -21.24 -11.78
N TYR A 6 -25.53 -20.99 -10.96
CA TYR A 6 -25.43 -20.05 -9.85
C TYR A 6 -24.46 -20.51 -8.76
N ARG A 7 -24.47 -21.80 -8.43
CA ARG A 7 -23.51 -22.38 -7.47
C ARG A 7 -22.06 -22.18 -7.91
N ASN A 8 -21.76 -22.40 -9.19
CA ASN A 8 -20.42 -22.18 -9.71
C ASN A 8 -20.03 -20.70 -9.66
N ARG A 9 -20.92 -19.78 -10.04
CA ARG A 9 -20.67 -18.33 -9.96
C ARG A 9 -20.46 -17.81 -8.54
N ILE A 10 -21.25 -18.30 -7.59
CA ILE A 10 -21.08 -17.98 -6.16
C ILE A 10 -19.68 -18.38 -5.70
N ARG A 11 -19.29 -19.65 -5.93
CA ARG A 11 -17.97 -20.16 -5.53
C ARG A 11 -16.82 -19.38 -6.17
N GLU A 12 -16.91 -19.08 -7.48
CA GLU A 12 -15.91 -18.28 -8.18
C GLU A 12 -15.77 -16.88 -7.57
N THR A 13 -16.90 -16.25 -7.24
CA THR A 13 -16.94 -14.89 -6.67
C THR A 13 -16.41 -14.87 -5.23
N GLU A 14 -16.77 -15.87 -4.41
CA GLU A 14 -16.25 -16.03 -3.04
C GLU A 14 -14.73 -16.19 -3.03
N ASN A 15 -14.19 -17.04 -3.93
CA ASN A 15 -12.75 -17.21 -4.08
C ASN A 15 -12.06 -15.91 -4.49
N ALA A 16 -12.67 -15.14 -5.40
CA ALA A 16 -12.11 -13.86 -5.86
C ALA A 16 -12.10 -12.81 -4.73
N ILE A 17 -13.18 -12.74 -3.93
CA ILE A 17 -13.27 -11.87 -2.75
C ILE A 17 -12.21 -12.26 -1.72
N GLN A 18 -12.02 -13.56 -1.47
CA GLN A 18 -10.99 -14.04 -0.55
C GLN A 18 -9.59 -13.61 -1.01
N ALA A 19 -9.24 -13.85 -2.28
CA ALA A 19 -7.95 -13.46 -2.84
C ALA A 19 -7.71 -11.94 -2.76
N ALA A 20 -8.75 -11.13 -3.00
CA ALA A 20 -8.67 -9.68 -2.87
C ALA A 20 -8.46 -9.23 -1.41
N ASN A 21 -9.12 -9.89 -0.44
CA ASN A 21 -8.89 -9.63 0.98
C ASN A 21 -7.46 -9.97 1.42
N GLU A 22 -6.93 -11.10 0.96
CA GLU A 22 -5.53 -11.50 1.22
C GLU A 22 -4.54 -10.47 0.64
N LYS A 23 -4.80 -9.96 -0.57
CA LYS A 23 -4.02 -8.89 -1.18
C LYS A 23 -4.06 -7.61 -0.33
N ILE A 24 -5.23 -7.17 0.13
CA ILE A 24 -5.36 -6.01 1.03
C ILE A 24 -4.57 -6.22 2.32
N ALA A 25 -4.65 -7.41 2.92
CA ALA A 25 -3.92 -7.71 4.15
C ALA A 25 -2.40 -7.55 3.96
N ARG A 26 -1.86 -8.09 2.85
CA ARG A 26 -0.44 -7.94 2.49
C ARG A 26 -0.05 -6.48 2.23
N LEU A 27 -0.88 -5.74 1.51
CA LEU A 27 -0.62 -4.31 1.24
C LEU A 27 -0.65 -3.47 2.52
N ARG A 28 -1.59 -3.74 3.44
CA ARG A 28 -1.66 -3.06 4.74
C ARG A 28 -0.43 -3.34 5.59
N ALA A 29 0.04 -4.59 5.63
CA ALA A 29 1.26 -4.96 6.33
C ALA A 29 2.50 -4.25 5.74
N CYS A 30 2.62 -4.25 4.41
CA CYS A 30 3.69 -3.53 3.71
C CYS A 30 3.65 -2.02 4.00
N ARG A 31 2.48 -1.39 3.91
CA ARG A 31 2.30 0.03 4.22
C ARG A 31 2.69 0.35 5.66
N ALA A 32 2.27 -0.46 6.63
CA ALA A 32 2.63 -0.26 8.04
C ALA A 32 4.15 -0.34 8.26
N HIS A 33 4.81 -1.29 7.60
CA HIS A 33 6.27 -1.39 7.65
C HIS A 33 6.94 -0.15 7.06
N LEU A 34 6.49 0.33 5.89
CA LEU A 34 7.04 1.52 5.24
C LEU A 34 6.86 2.79 6.08
N ILE A 35 5.70 2.98 6.70
CA ILE A 35 5.47 4.10 7.63
C ILE A 35 6.46 4.05 8.80
N GLY A 36 6.72 2.86 9.35
CA GLY A 36 7.72 2.70 10.39
C GLY A 36 9.13 3.10 9.92
N GLN A 37 9.51 2.71 8.70
CA GLN A 37 10.79 3.10 8.11
C GLN A 37 10.88 4.60 7.83
N GLU A 38 9.80 5.22 7.32
CA GLU A 38 9.73 6.65 7.06
C GLU A 38 9.97 7.47 8.34
N ILE A 39 9.35 7.06 9.46
CA ILE A 39 9.53 7.70 10.77
C ILE A 39 10.99 7.58 11.21
N ILE A 40 11.55 6.36 11.22
CA ILE A 40 12.94 6.13 11.60
C ILE A 40 13.88 6.97 10.74
N MET A 41 13.64 6.99 9.43
CA MET A 41 14.49 7.73 8.50
C MET A 41 14.38 9.24 8.72
N GLY A 42 13.19 9.76 8.94
CA GLY A 42 12.95 11.17 9.26
C GLY A 42 13.66 11.58 10.54
N ASP A 43 13.56 10.76 11.58
CA ASP A 43 14.18 10.99 12.88
C ASP A 43 15.71 10.96 12.79
N THR A 44 16.32 10.07 12.01
CA THR A 44 17.78 9.96 11.92
C THR A 44 18.42 10.96 10.95
N LYS A 45 17.65 11.63 10.09
CA LYS A 45 18.19 12.52 9.05
C LYS A 45 19.13 13.61 9.59
N HIS A 46 18.82 14.17 10.75
CA HIS A 46 19.61 15.27 11.33
C HIS A 46 21.05 14.86 11.67
N THR A 47 21.27 13.58 11.99
CA THR A 47 22.59 13.05 12.38
C THR A 47 23.64 13.18 11.27
N PHE A 48 23.23 13.24 10.00
CA PHE A 48 24.15 13.49 8.89
C PHE A 48 24.75 14.91 8.89
N LYS A 49 24.12 15.85 9.61
CA LYS A 49 24.62 17.22 9.75
C LYS A 49 25.42 17.43 11.04
N GLU A 50 25.53 16.41 11.88
CA GLU A 50 26.27 16.47 13.14
C GLU A 50 27.71 15.96 13.00
N PRO A 51 28.70 16.62 13.63
CA PRO A 51 28.59 17.91 14.32
C PRO A 51 28.37 19.08 13.34
N GLU A 52 27.73 20.16 13.82
CA GLU A 52 27.62 21.40 13.05
C GLU A 52 28.99 22.03 12.84
N LEU A 53 29.26 22.52 11.64
CA LEU A 53 30.51 23.22 11.31
C LEU A 53 30.37 24.68 11.76
N THR A 54 31.13 25.06 12.78
CA THR A 54 31.15 26.41 13.36
C THR A 54 32.54 27.01 13.27
N LYS A 55 32.62 28.32 13.50
CA LYS A 55 33.90 29.03 13.60
C LYS A 55 34.82 28.48 14.70
N GLU A 56 34.27 27.80 15.71
CA GLU A 56 35.05 27.26 16.83
C GLU A 56 35.64 25.88 16.56
N ASN A 57 35.09 25.09 15.60
CA ASN A 57 35.57 23.73 15.34
C ASN A 57 36.26 23.57 13.97
N TRP A 58 35.63 24.02 12.89
CA TRP A 58 36.14 23.88 11.53
C TRP A 58 35.46 24.89 10.60
N TYR A 59 36.23 25.84 10.07
CA TYR A 59 35.72 26.94 9.27
C TYR A 59 36.62 27.30 8.09
N GLY A 60 36.06 28.06 7.15
CA GLY A 60 36.74 28.54 5.95
C GLY A 60 36.52 27.63 4.76
N LYS A 61 37.22 27.92 3.65
CA LYS A 61 36.94 27.35 2.33
C LYS A 61 36.78 25.82 2.31
N HIS A 62 37.61 25.08 3.03
CA HIS A 62 37.50 23.61 3.06
C HIS A 62 36.31 23.08 3.87
N ALA A 63 35.89 23.81 4.91
CA ALA A 63 34.68 23.49 5.64
C ALA A 63 33.44 23.76 4.76
N ASP A 64 33.46 24.85 3.99
CA ASP A 64 32.38 25.17 3.03
C ASP A 64 32.30 24.13 1.89
N GLU A 65 33.45 23.72 1.34
CA GLU A 65 33.54 22.67 0.31
C GLU A 65 33.01 21.32 0.85
N PHE A 66 33.42 20.95 2.06
CA PHE A 66 32.94 19.73 2.71
C PHE A 66 31.43 19.79 3.00
N ASP A 67 30.89 20.92 3.44
CA ASP A 67 29.44 21.05 3.68
C ASP A 67 28.63 20.92 2.39
N ALA A 68 29.14 21.46 1.28
CA ALA A 68 28.52 21.30 -0.03
C ALA A 68 28.55 19.85 -0.52
N GLU A 69 29.67 19.14 -0.33
CA GLU A 69 29.79 17.70 -0.64
C GLU A 69 28.84 16.88 0.25
N ARG A 70 28.81 17.16 1.56
CA ARG A 70 27.90 16.53 2.52
C ARG A 70 26.42 16.70 2.13
N GLU A 71 26.01 17.90 1.73
CA GLU A 71 24.64 18.16 1.32
C GLU A 71 24.30 17.42 0.02
N SER A 72 25.19 17.45 -0.97
CA SER A 72 24.95 16.87 -2.30
C SER A 72 25.08 15.35 -2.36
N GLU A 73 25.99 14.75 -1.61
CA GLU A 73 26.28 13.31 -1.67
C GLU A 73 25.62 12.49 -0.57
N VAL A 74 25.23 13.12 0.55
CA VAL A 74 24.63 12.40 1.69
C VAL A 74 23.21 12.88 1.95
N VAL A 75 23.03 14.16 2.26
CA VAL A 75 21.72 14.67 2.72
C VAL A 75 20.68 14.64 1.61
N GLY A 76 21.05 15.06 0.40
CA GLY A 76 20.20 15.03 -0.79
C GLY A 76 19.73 13.61 -1.14
N PRO A 77 20.64 12.66 -1.41
CA PRO A 77 20.27 11.28 -1.73
C PRO A 77 19.45 10.60 -0.63
N TYR A 78 19.73 10.91 0.64
CA TYR A 78 18.93 10.41 1.75
C TYR A 78 17.50 10.99 1.74
N GLN A 79 17.35 12.29 1.45
CA GLN A 79 16.04 12.90 1.28
C GLN A 79 15.28 12.29 0.09
N ASP A 80 15.96 11.98 -1.01
CA ASP A 80 15.36 11.32 -2.17
C ASP A 80 14.84 9.92 -1.82
N LEU A 81 15.61 9.15 -1.04
CA LEU A 81 15.15 7.87 -0.50
C LEU A 81 13.92 8.02 0.40
N LEU A 82 13.92 9.01 1.29
CA LEU A 82 12.77 9.30 2.15
C LEU A 82 11.51 9.64 1.32
N ASN A 83 11.67 10.46 0.28
CA ASN A 83 10.60 10.79 -0.64
C ASN A 83 10.05 9.55 -1.37
N GLU A 84 10.92 8.62 -1.81
CA GLU A 84 10.48 7.40 -2.47
C GLU A 84 9.75 6.43 -1.53
N VAL A 85 10.11 6.40 -0.24
CA VAL A 85 9.35 5.69 0.78
C VAL A 85 7.93 6.27 0.88
N GLY A 86 7.80 7.59 0.98
CA GLY A 86 6.51 8.29 0.98
C GLY A 86 5.67 7.98 -0.27
N ASN A 87 6.27 8.06 -1.46
CA ASN A 87 5.62 7.69 -2.73
C ASN A 87 5.12 6.24 -2.71
N THR A 88 5.90 5.32 -2.14
CA THR A 88 5.53 3.90 -2.07
C THR A 88 4.38 3.66 -1.09
N ILE A 89 4.32 4.40 0.02
CA ILE A 89 3.19 4.40 0.96
C ILE A 89 1.90 4.85 0.26
N GLU A 90 1.99 5.91 -0.56
CA GLU A 90 0.85 6.41 -1.34
C GLU A 90 0.39 5.39 -2.37
N LYS A 91 1.31 4.80 -3.15
CA LYS A 91 1.02 3.72 -4.10
C LYS A 91 0.30 2.54 -3.42
N ALA A 92 0.79 2.11 -2.25
CA ALA A 92 0.16 1.04 -1.48
C ALA A 92 -1.26 1.43 -1.00
N THR A 93 -1.47 2.68 -0.62
CA THR A 93 -2.78 3.20 -0.20
C THR A 93 -3.78 3.22 -1.36
N ASN A 94 -3.35 3.68 -2.53
CA ASN A 94 -4.17 3.70 -3.74
C ASN A 94 -4.56 2.28 -4.18
N GLU A 95 -3.62 1.33 -4.12
CA GLU A 95 -3.88 -0.07 -4.48
C GLU A 95 -4.83 -0.76 -3.49
N ILE A 96 -4.75 -0.41 -2.19
CA ILE A 96 -5.72 -0.86 -1.19
C ILE A 96 -7.12 -0.35 -1.54
N SER A 97 -7.26 0.93 -1.88
CA SER A 97 -8.54 1.52 -2.27
C SER A 97 -9.12 0.85 -3.51
N ALA A 98 -8.32 0.72 -4.56
CA ALA A 98 -8.74 0.06 -5.79
C ALA A 98 -9.15 -1.39 -5.57
N THR A 99 -8.41 -2.14 -4.74
CA THR A 99 -8.75 -3.52 -4.39
C THR A 99 -10.04 -3.59 -3.55
N GLN A 100 -10.29 -2.60 -2.69
CA GLN A 100 -11.53 -2.51 -1.93
C GLN A 100 -12.75 -2.27 -2.84
N ASP A 101 -12.60 -1.45 -3.87
CA ASP A 101 -13.66 -1.22 -4.87
C ASP A 101 -14.00 -2.52 -5.62
N VAL A 102 -12.98 -3.33 -5.96
CA VAL A 102 -13.19 -4.66 -6.55
C VAL A 102 -13.98 -5.57 -5.62
N ILE A 103 -13.66 -5.60 -4.32
CA ILE A 103 -14.39 -6.40 -3.32
C ILE A 103 -15.86 -5.95 -3.23
N ASN A 104 -16.11 -4.64 -3.22
CA ASN A 104 -17.46 -4.10 -3.12
C ASN A 104 -18.30 -4.50 -4.35
N PHE A 105 -17.71 -4.41 -5.54
CA PHE A 105 -18.34 -4.85 -6.77
C PHE A 105 -18.62 -6.37 -6.77
N GLN A 106 -17.64 -7.18 -6.40
CA GLN A 106 -17.80 -8.64 -6.32
C GLN A 106 -18.84 -9.05 -5.28
N SER A 107 -18.91 -8.36 -4.15
CA SER A 107 -19.90 -8.61 -3.10
C SER A 107 -21.32 -8.31 -3.59
N SER A 108 -21.48 -7.29 -4.43
CA SER A 108 -22.75 -6.97 -5.11
C SER A 108 -23.15 -8.07 -6.10
N LEU A 109 -22.19 -8.58 -6.89
CA LEU A 109 -22.42 -9.72 -7.78
C LEU A 109 -22.79 -11.00 -7.02
N LEU A 110 -22.09 -11.29 -5.92
CA LEU A 110 -22.36 -12.44 -5.07
C LEU A 110 -23.80 -12.43 -4.56
N SER A 111 -24.26 -11.28 -4.05
CA SER A 111 -25.65 -11.10 -3.61
C SER A 111 -26.65 -11.37 -4.75
N ASN A 112 -26.40 -10.84 -5.95
CA ASN A 112 -27.25 -11.11 -7.12
C ASN A 112 -27.29 -12.60 -7.50
N TYR A 113 -26.14 -13.29 -7.44
CA TYR A 113 -26.10 -14.73 -7.72
C TYR A 113 -26.80 -15.56 -6.66
N GLN A 114 -26.74 -15.17 -5.39
CA GLN A 114 -27.46 -15.82 -4.29
C GLN A 114 -28.98 -15.68 -4.47
N ILE A 115 -29.47 -14.48 -4.80
CA ILE A 115 -30.90 -14.26 -5.11
C ILE A 115 -31.33 -15.08 -6.35
N GLY A 116 -30.47 -15.12 -7.37
CA GLY A 116 -30.72 -15.90 -8.58
C GLY A 116 -30.80 -17.41 -8.31
N LEU A 117 -29.94 -17.93 -7.42
CA LEU A 117 -29.95 -19.31 -6.97
C LEU A 117 -31.26 -19.66 -6.26
N GLU A 118 -31.69 -18.83 -5.32
CA GLU A 118 -32.93 -19.03 -4.56
C GLU A 118 -34.14 -19.17 -5.51
N ARG A 119 -34.28 -18.23 -6.44
CA ARG A 119 -35.34 -18.28 -7.46
C ARG A 119 -35.25 -19.48 -8.40
N ALA A 120 -34.04 -19.97 -8.68
CA ALA A 120 -33.86 -21.17 -9.51
C ALA A 120 -34.29 -22.43 -8.76
N ILE A 121 -33.95 -22.53 -7.47
CA ILE A 121 -34.37 -23.63 -6.61
C ILE A 121 -35.89 -23.65 -6.43
N GLU A 122 -36.53 -22.49 -6.28
CA GLU A 122 -38.00 -22.39 -6.18
C GLU A 122 -38.68 -22.93 -7.44
N ARG A 123 -38.24 -22.51 -8.63
CA ARG A 123 -38.79 -23.02 -9.90
C ARG A 123 -38.64 -24.53 -10.05
N GLU A 124 -37.49 -25.09 -9.69
CA GLU A 124 -37.26 -26.55 -9.73
C GLU A 124 -38.12 -27.33 -8.71
N LYS A 125 -38.71 -26.68 -7.71
CA LYS A 125 -39.64 -27.30 -6.74
C LYS A 125 -41.10 -27.22 -7.18
N GLU A 126 -41.43 -26.26 -8.05
CA GLU A 126 -42.78 -26.04 -8.57
C GLU A 126 -43.08 -26.84 -9.85
N GLU A 127 -42.03 -27.39 -10.49
CA GLU A 127 -42.09 -28.35 -11.62
C GLU A 127 -42.18 -29.82 -11.14
#